data_AF-A0ABD1EPE1-F1
#
_entry.id   AF-A0ABD1EPE1-F1
#
_cell.length_a   1.000
_cell.length_b   1.000
_cell.length_c   1.000
_cell.angle_alpha   90.00
_cell.angle_beta   90.00
_cell.angle_gamma   90.00
#
_symmetry.space_group_name_H-M   'P 1'
#
loop_
_entity.id
_entity.type
_entity.pdbx_description
1 polymer ?
#
loop_
_entity_poly.entity_id
_entity_poly.type
_entity_poly.pdbx_seq_one_letter_code
_entity_poly.pdbx_strand_id
1 'polypeptide(L)'
;MSDPENTAKQEQIENEWMIKQCFVYDEEYNDCTSIKARFNQLFIFGKTIDCGQWKRDSINCYKWRDNKDVQAAVSLCKILCNRKLYYKYILQKAVIESEKNRKNERLLAHYKNNVWTKRKTPPENWNAPLPEHMQKEYETTYLYVKSKELKGEIPQSYDPNFKICTIL
;
A
#
# COMPACT_ATOMS: atom_id res chain seq x y z
N MET A 1 -1.29 24.53 40.75
CA MET A 1 -0.13 23.64 40.48
C MET A 1 -0.15 23.34 39.00
N SER A 2 0.78 23.93 38.26
CA SER A 2 0.94 23.77 36.82
C SER A 2 2.05 22.75 36.58
N ASP A 3 1.72 21.57 36.06
CA ASP A 3 2.71 20.59 35.60
C ASP A 3 3.14 20.96 34.18
N PRO A 4 4.43 21.27 33.94
CA PRO A 4 4.95 21.63 32.64
C PRO A 4 5.63 20.42 32.01
N GLU A 5 4.87 19.45 31.52
CA GLU A 5 5.46 18.38 30.72
C GLU A 5 4.68 18.14 29.43
N ASN A 6 5.45 18.23 28.34
CA ASN A 6 5.16 17.79 26.98
C ASN A 6 4.53 18.77 26.00
N THR A 7 5.08 19.99 25.93
CA THR A 7 4.98 20.85 24.73
C THR A 7 6.07 20.48 23.72
N ALA A 8 6.03 19.25 23.20
CA ALA A 8 6.78 18.84 22.03
C ALA A 8 5.87 18.03 21.10
N LYS A 9 4.73 18.63 20.72
CA LYS A 9 3.96 18.15 19.58
C LYS A 9 4.83 18.29 18.34
N GLN A 10 5.46 17.19 17.92
CA GLN A 10 6.00 17.03 16.58
C GLN A 10 4.91 17.52 15.61
N GLU A 11 5.24 18.49 14.73
CA GLU A 11 4.39 18.84 13.61
C GLU A 11 4.11 17.56 12.81
N GLN A 12 2.99 16.91 13.08
CA GLN A 12 2.57 15.73 12.33
C GLN A 12 2.28 16.20 10.91
N ILE A 13 3.08 15.69 9.97
CA ILE A 13 3.01 16.09 8.58
C ILE A 13 1.74 15.48 7.99
N GLU A 14 0.85 16.35 7.50
CA GLU A 14 -0.43 15.93 6.93
C GLU A 14 -0.21 14.98 5.75
N ASN A 15 -0.92 13.85 5.75
CA ASN A 15 -0.90 12.83 4.69
C ASN A 15 0.42 12.03 4.54
N GLU A 16 1.29 12.01 5.55
CA GLU A 16 2.51 11.18 5.52
C GLU A 16 2.22 9.68 5.33
N TRP A 17 1.12 9.18 5.90
CA TRP A 17 0.65 7.80 5.73
C TRP A 17 0.37 7.38 4.28
N MET A 18 0.27 8.34 3.35
CA MET A 18 0.08 8.06 1.93
C MET A 18 1.37 7.62 1.24
N ILE A 19 2.53 7.95 1.80
CA ILE A 19 3.84 7.60 1.24
C ILE A 19 4.09 6.12 1.48
N LYS A 20 4.35 5.37 0.39
CA LYS A 20 4.72 3.95 0.49
C LYS A 20 6.17 3.79 0.92
N GLN A 21 6.54 2.57 1.32
CA GLN A 21 7.95 2.23 1.54
C GLN A 21 8.76 2.45 0.25
N CYS A 22 9.97 3.00 0.37
CA CYS A 22 10.70 3.47 -0.82
C CYS A 22 10.98 2.38 -1.86
N PHE A 23 11.23 1.13 -1.44
CA PHE A 23 11.50 0.02 -2.36
C PHE A 23 10.28 -0.30 -3.25
N VAL A 24 9.06 -0.02 -2.79
CA VAL A 24 7.84 -0.24 -3.58
C VAL A 24 7.87 0.64 -4.84
N TYR A 25 8.41 1.86 -4.76
CA TYR A 25 8.57 2.72 -5.94
C TYR A 25 9.59 2.15 -6.94
N ASP A 26 10.62 1.46 -6.47
CA ASP A 26 11.58 0.78 -7.34
C ASP A 26 10.95 -0.42 -8.04
N GLU A 27 10.20 -1.25 -7.30
CA GLU A 27 9.45 -2.37 -7.86
C GLU A 27 8.47 -1.90 -8.91
N GLU A 28 7.71 -0.83 -8.65
CA GLU A 28 6.75 -0.28 -9.62
C GLU A 28 7.45 0.30 -10.85
N TYR A 29 8.64 0.89 -10.69
CA TYR A 29 9.44 1.35 -11.84
C TYR A 29 9.96 0.16 -12.67
N ASN A 30 10.48 -0.87 -12.01
CA ASN A 30 10.98 -2.08 -12.66
C ASN A 30 9.84 -2.81 -13.40
N ASP A 31 8.68 -2.94 -12.77
CA ASP A 31 7.48 -3.49 -13.39
C ASP A 31 7.05 -2.64 -14.58
N CYS A 32 6.96 -1.31 -14.44
CA CYS A 32 6.56 -0.44 -15.55
C CYS A 32 7.50 -0.52 -16.76
N THR A 33 8.79 -0.74 -16.52
CA THR A 33 9.84 -0.82 -17.57
C THR A 33 10.07 -2.23 -18.10
N SER A 34 9.59 -3.26 -17.41
CA SER A 34 9.71 -4.67 -17.79
C SER A 34 9.11 -4.95 -19.16
N ILE A 35 9.75 -5.83 -19.94
CA ILE A 35 9.32 -6.22 -21.29
C ILE A 35 7.85 -6.68 -21.30
N LYS A 36 7.46 -7.49 -20.31
CA LYS A 36 6.08 -7.99 -20.17
C LYS A 36 5.09 -6.85 -19.98
N ALA A 37 5.44 -5.86 -19.17
CA ALA A 37 4.58 -4.71 -18.95
C ALA A 37 4.53 -3.77 -20.16
N ARG A 38 5.66 -3.55 -20.85
CA ARG A 38 5.71 -2.77 -22.09
C ARG A 38 4.83 -3.39 -23.17
N PHE A 39 4.85 -4.71 -23.30
CA PHE A 39 3.96 -5.43 -24.19
C PHE A 39 2.47 -5.20 -23.83
N ASN A 40 2.12 -5.34 -22.55
CA ASN A 40 0.74 -5.07 -22.09
C ASN A 40 0.31 -3.61 -22.31
N GLN A 41 1.21 -2.65 -22.09
CA GLN A 41 0.95 -1.23 -22.35
C GLN A 41 0.68 -0.98 -23.84
N LEU A 42 1.46 -1.59 -24.73
CA LEU A 42 1.23 -1.52 -26.18
C LEU A 42 -0.10 -2.16 -26.56
N PHE A 43 -0.46 -3.29 -25.95
CA PHE A 43 -1.73 -3.96 -26.21
C PHE A 43 -2.95 -3.12 -25.79
N ILE A 44 -2.90 -2.48 -24.63
CA ILE A 44 -4.03 -1.71 -24.08
C ILE A 44 -4.10 -0.31 -24.68
N PHE A 45 -2.96 0.39 -24.80
CA PHE A 45 -2.90 1.82 -25.14
C PHE A 45 -2.33 2.11 -26.53
N GLY A 46 -1.79 1.11 -27.23
CA GLY A 46 -1.09 1.29 -28.51
C GLY A 46 0.28 1.97 -28.41
N LYS A 47 0.73 2.33 -27.21
CA LYS A 47 2.01 3.00 -26.94
C LYS A 47 2.54 2.64 -25.55
N THR A 48 3.85 2.79 -25.37
CA THR A 48 4.47 2.69 -24.04
C THR A 48 4.19 3.95 -23.22
N ILE A 49 3.85 3.80 -21.94
CA ILE A 49 3.62 4.94 -21.03
C ILE A 49 4.93 5.48 -20.45
N ASP A 50 4.92 6.73 -19.98
CA ASP A 50 6.07 7.30 -19.27
C ASP A 50 6.19 6.70 -17.86
N CYS A 51 7.29 5.97 -17.62
CA CYS A 51 7.61 5.41 -16.30
C CYS A 51 8.49 6.37 -15.46
N GLY A 52 8.87 7.52 -16.00
CA GLY A 52 9.76 8.48 -15.33
C GLY A 52 9.19 8.99 -14.01
N GLN A 53 7.86 9.00 -13.84
CA GLN A 53 7.22 9.36 -12.58
C GLN A 53 7.62 8.42 -11.44
N TRP A 54 7.58 7.10 -11.64
CA TRP A 54 8.03 6.10 -10.65
C TRP A 54 9.48 6.31 -10.24
N LYS A 55 10.33 6.63 -11.22
CA LYS A 55 11.75 6.87 -10.96
C LYS A 55 11.97 8.12 -10.11
N ARG A 56 11.26 9.20 -10.41
CA ARG A 56 11.31 10.45 -9.63
C ARG A 56 10.83 10.23 -8.20
N ASP A 57 9.72 9.51 -8.03
CA ASP A 57 9.14 9.24 -6.72
C ASP A 57 10.04 8.35 -5.86
N SER A 58 10.65 7.32 -6.46
CA SER A 58 11.71 6.53 -5.81
C SER A 58 12.86 7.41 -5.33
N ILE A 59 13.46 8.21 -6.22
CA ILE A 59 14.60 9.08 -5.89
C ILE A 59 14.23 10.07 -4.78
N ASN A 60 13.04 10.67 -4.86
CA ASN A 60 12.54 11.61 -3.87
C ASN A 60 12.29 10.94 -2.52
N CYS A 61 11.77 9.70 -2.52
CA CYS A 61 11.56 8.91 -1.31
C CYS A 61 12.88 8.59 -0.60
N TYR A 62 13.88 8.09 -1.32
CA TYR A 62 15.20 7.79 -0.74
C TYR A 62 15.89 9.05 -0.23
N LYS A 63 15.85 10.14 -1.00
CA LYS A 63 16.36 11.44 -0.52
C LYS A 63 15.65 11.89 0.74
N TRP A 64 14.34 11.70 0.86
CA TRP A 64 13.61 12.04 2.08
C TRP A 64 13.98 11.11 3.26
N ARG A 65 14.12 9.81 3.01
CA ARG A 65 14.45 8.78 4.01
C ARG A 65 15.87 8.91 4.55
N ASP A 66 16.84 9.16 3.67
CA ASP A 66 18.26 9.15 3.98
C ASP A 66 18.70 10.50 4.58
N ASN A 67 18.00 11.61 4.30
CA ASN A 67 18.17 12.91 4.97
C ASN A 67 17.61 12.95 6.41
N LYS A 68 17.67 11.83 7.14
CA LYS A 68 17.47 11.82 8.60
C LYS A 68 18.59 12.56 9.34
N ASP A 69 19.74 12.81 8.69
CA ASP A 69 20.81 13.66 9.20
C ASP A 69 21.26 14.71 8.18
N VAL A 70 21.42 15.93 8.67
CA VAL A 70 21.43 17.19 7.91
C VAL A 70 22.84 17.54 7.39
N GLN A 71 23.78 16.58 7.45
CA GLN A 71 25.21 16.79 7.22
C GLN A 71 25.59 16.75 5.72
N ALA A 72 24.91 15.96 4.88
CA ALA A 72 25.21 15.88 3.45
C ALA A 72 24.60 17.02 2.60
N ALA A 73 23.64 17.78 3.15
CA ALA A 73 23.09 18.97 2.49
C ALA A 73 24.07 20.16 2.48
N VAL A 74 25.13 20.11 3.31
CA VAL A 74 26.12 21.19 3.47
C VAL A 74 27.20 21.14 2.38
N SER A 75 27.52 19.97 1.84
CA SER A 75 28.63 19.82 0.88
C SER A 75 28.27 20.25 -0.56
N LEU A 76 26.98 20.34 -0.91
CA LEU A 76 26.51 20.70 -2.26
C LEU A 76 26.06 22.16 -2.43
N CYS A 77 26.10 22.99 -1.40
CA CYS A 77 25.67 24.38 -1.51
C CYS A 77 26.55 25.33 -0.69
N LYS A 78 27.84 25.40 -1.05
CA LYS A 78 28.65 26.57 -0.71
C LYS A 78 28.19 27.72 -1.61
N ILE A 79 27.70 28.79 -0.99
CA ILE A 79 27.50 30.16 -1.48
C ILE A 79 26.03 30.65 -1.44
N LEU A 80 24.99 29.82 -1.54
CA LEU A 80 23.59 30.30 -1.43
C LEU A 80 22.60 29.24 -0.90
N CYS A 81 22.52 28.96 0.41
CA CYS A 81 21.25 28.54 1.04
C CYS A 81 21.31 28.34 2.56
N ASN A 82 20.77 29.30 3.32
CA ASN A 82 20.16 29.06 4.63
C ASN A 82 18.73 28.48 4.45
N ARG A 83 18.58 27.27 3.87
CA ARG A 83 17.24 26.71 3.55
C ARG A 83 17.09 25.19 3.72
N LYS A 84 17.76 24.59 4.71
CA LYS A 84 17.69 23.15 5.02
C LYS A 84 16.26 22.61 5.23
N LEU A 85 15.34 23.41 5.78
CA LEU A 85 13.94 23.00 6.04
C LEU A 85 13.05 22.96 4.79
N TYR A 86 13.38 23.74 3.75
CA TYR A 86 12.54 23.86 2.55
C TYR A 86 12.67 22.65 1.63
N TYR A 87 13.87 22.07 1.51
CA TYR A 87 14.12 20.97 0.56
C TYR A 87 13.46 19.65 0.99
N LYS A 88 13.53 19.29 2.28
CA LYS A 88 12.87 18.08 2.83
C LYS A 88 11.36 18.13 2.61
N TYR A 89 10.75 19.29 2.86
CA TYR A 89 9.32 19.52 2.69
C TYR A 89 8.86 19.39 1.24
N ILE A 90 9.66 19.88 0.29
CA ILE A 90 9.33 19.81 -1.15
C ILE A 90 9.33 18.38 -1.67
N LEU A 91 10.36 17.59 -1.33
CA LEU A 91 10.46 16.20 -1.81
C LEU A 91 9.32 15.36 -1.28
N GLN A 92 8.99 15.52 -0.01
CA GLN A 92 7.87 14.82 0.62
C GLN A 92 6.53 15.24 0.00
N LYS A 93 6.31 16.54 -0.18
CA LYS A 93 5.09 17.04 -0.84
C LYS A 93 4.93 16.54 -2.26
N ALA A 94 6.02 16.44 -3.01
CA ALA A 94 5.99 15.92 -4.38
C ALA A 94 5.51 14.45 -4.41
N VAL A 95 6.01 13.60 -3.52
CA VAL A 95 5.59 12.19 -3.44
C VAL A 95 4.14 12.08 -2.95
N ILE A 96 3.74 12.87 -1.94
CA ILE A 96 2.36 12.90 -1.45
C ILE A 96 1.38 13.29 -2.56
N GLU A 97 1.71 14.32 -3.33
CA GLU A 97 0.87 14.78 -4.44
C GLU A 97 0.76 13.73 -5.55
N SER A 98 1.87 13.05 -5.87
CA SER A 98 1.87 11.91 -6.80
C SER A 98 0.91 10.80 -6.33
N GLU A 99 0.96 10.42 -5.05
CA GLU A 99 0.07 9.39 -4.49
C GLU A 99 -1.39 9.82 -4.42
N LYS A 100 -1.66 11.09 -4.11
CA LYS A 100 -3.01 11.67 -4.18
C LYS A 100 -3.58 11.57 -5.59
N ASN A 101 -2.79 11.93 -6.60
CA ASN A 101 -3.20 11.82 -8.00
C ASN A 101 -3.48 10.37 -8.40
N ARG A 102 -2.61 9.41 -8.02
CA ARG A 102 -2.86 7.96 -8.26
C ARG A 102 -4.16 7.48 -7.63
N LYS A 103 -4.44 7.87 -6.38
CA LYS A 103 -5.68 7.51 -5.70
C LYS A 103 -6.89 8.12 -6.40
N ASN A 104 -6.81 9.40 -6.77
CA ASN A 104 -7.88 10.08 -7.47
C ASN A 104 -8.18 9.42 -8.82
N GLU A 105 -7.17 9.09 -9.61
CA GLU A 105 -7.34 8.39 -10.90
C GLU A 105 -7.99 7.01 -10.74
N ARG A 106 -7.53 6.21 -9.77
CA ARG A 106 -8.13 4.89 -9.47
C ARG A 106 -9.60 5.00 -9.07
N LEU A 107 -9.91 6.01 -8.27
CA LEU A 107 -11.27 6.23 -7.79
C LEU A 107 -12.15 6.93 -8.82
N LEU A 108 -11.57 7.59 -9.82
CA LEU A 108 -12.29 8.36 -10.83
C LEU A 108 -13.33 7.52 -11.54
N ALA A 109 -12.98 6.30 -11.95
CA ALA A 109 -13.90 5.37 -12.59
C ALA A 109 -15.07 4.99 -11.68
N HIS A 110 -14.82 4.82 -10.38
CA HIS A 110 -15.86 4.53 -9.39
C HIS A 110 -16.79 5.73 -9.15
N TYR A 111 -16.25 6.95 -9.09
CA TYR A 111 -17.06 8.15 -8.89
C TYR A 111 -17.82 8.60 -10.16
N LYS A 112 -17.27 8.36 -11.35
CA LYS A 112 -17.91 8.67 -12.64
C LYS A 112 -18.99 7.66 -13.04
N ASN A 113 -19.04 6.51 -12.38
CA ASN A 113 -20.02 5.49 -12.70
C ASN A 113 -21.43 5.94 -12.27
N ASN A 114 -22.35 6.05 -13.24
CA ASN A 114 -23.76 6.39 -13.05
C ASN A 114 -24.70 5.17 -13.09
N VAL A 115 -24.18 3.96 -13.37
CA VAL A 115 -24.95 2.72 -13.44
C VAL A 115 -25.28 2.20 -12.03
N TRP A 116 -24.34 2.32 -11.08
CA TRP A 116 -24.50 1.80 -9.72
C TRP A 116 -24.58 2.93 -8.69
N THR A 117 -25.58 2.90 -7.82
CA THR A 117 -25.69 3.84 -6.70
C THR A 117 -24.92 3.35 -5.48
N LYS A 118 -24.30 4.28 -4.73
CA LYS A 118 -23.55 3.93 -3.52
C LYS A 118 -24.51 3.68 -2.36
N ARG A 119 -24.38 2.52 -1.72
CA ARG A 119 -25.15 2.18 -0.53
C ARG A 119 -24.66 3.01 0.66
N LYS A 120 -25.59 3.56 1.45
CA LYS A 120 -25.28 4.28 2.70
C LYS A 120 -25.09 3.32 3.88
N THR A 121 -25.82 2.22 3.87
CA THR A 121 -25.79 1.17 4.90
C THR A 121 -25.70 -0.20 4.25
N PRO A 122 -25.21 -1.22 4.96
CA PRO A 122 -25.34 -2.60 4.52
C PRO A 122 -26.82 -2.94 4.28
N PRO A 123 -27.12 -3.86 3.36
CA PRO A 123 -28.45 -4.45 3.25
C PRO A 123 -28.91 -5.05 4.58
N GLU A 124 -30.23 -5.09 4.81
CA GLU A 124 -30.82 -5.59 6.05
C GLU A 124 -30.43 -7.04 6.37
N ASN A 125 -30.33 -7.87 5.33
CA ASN A 125 -29.91 -9.26 5.40
C ASN A 125 -28.39 -9.48 5.23
N TRP A 126 -27.56 -8.44 5.39
CA TRP A 126 -26.10 -8.55 5.23
C TRP A 126 -25.47 -9.58 6.18
N ASN A 127 -26.03 -9.69 7.40
CA ASN A 127 -25.60 -10.66 8.41
C ASN A 127 -26.51 -11.91 8.46
N ALA A 128 -27.30 -12.17 7.41
CA ALA A 128 -28.10 -13.38 7.36
C ALA A 128 -27.19 -14.62 7.38
N PRO A 129 -27.59 -15.71 8.08
CA PRO A 129 -26.83 -16.95 8.04
C PRO A 129 -26.72 -17.46 6.61
N LEU A 130 -25.65 -18.20 6.32
CA LEU A 130 -25.47 -18.84 5.01
C LEU A 130 -26.70 -19.73 4.70
N PRO A 131 -27.11 -19.85 3.43
CA PRO A 131 -28.15 -20.80 3.05
C PRO A 131 -27.87 -22.22 3.54
N GLU A 132 -28.93 -22.96 3.89
CA GLU A 132 -28.83 -24.26 4.58
C GLU A 132 -27.99 -25.30 3.81
N HIS A 133 -28.11 -25.35 2.48
CA HIS A 133 -27.32 -26.28 1.66
C HIS A 133 -25.81 -26.00 1.76
N MET A 134 -25.39 -24.73 1.77
CA MET A 134 -23.98 -24.34 1.93
C MET A 134 -23.45 -24.69 3.32
N GLN A 135 -24.28 -24.60 4.36
CA GLN A 135 -23.88 -25.01 5.70
C GLN A 135 -23.61 -26.53 5.75
N LYS A 136 -24.50 -27.33 5.17
CA LYS A 136 -24.35 -28.80 5.09
C LYS A 136 -23.13 -29.21 4.27
N GLU A 137 -22.90 -28.58 3.13
CA GLU A 137 -21.71 -28.83 2.31
C GLU A 137 -20.43 -28.48 3.10
N TYR A 138 -20.42 -27.34 3.78
CA TYR A 138 -19.29 -26.87 4.56
C TYR A 138 -18.86 -27.86 5.66
N GLU A 139 -19.81 -28.52 6.32
CA GLU A 139 -19.55 -29.50 7.40
C GLU A 139 -18.65 -30.67 6.96
N THR A 140 -18.66 -31.02 5.68
CA THR A 140 -17.85 -32.11 5.12
C THR A 140 -16.54 -31.65 4.50
N THR A 141 -16.29 -30.35 4.44
CA THR A 141 -15.07 -29.80 3.82
C THR A 141 -13.85 -29.99 4.72
N TYR A 142 -12.69 -30.17 4.07
CA TYR A 142 -11.40 -30.21 4.75
C TYR A 142 -11.15 -28.97 5.62
N LEU A 143 -11.54 -27.79 5.15
CA LEU A 143 -11.34 -26.53 5.87
C LEU A 143 -12.14 -26.47 7.18
N TYR A 144 -13.36 -26.99 7.20
CA TYR A 144 -14.16 -27.06 8.41
C TYR A 144 -13.55 -28.00 9.45
N VAL A 145 -13.12 -29.19 9.02
CA VAL A 145 -12.45 -30.16 9.90
C VAL A 145 -11.17 -29.56 10.49
N LYS A 146 -10.32 -28.94 9.67
CA LYS A 146 -9.09 -28.28 10.14
C LYS A 146 -9.35 -27.09 11.07
N SER A 147 -10.40 -26.32 10.82
CA SER A 147 -10.84 -25.25 11.74
C SER A 147 -11.18 -25.79 13.12
N LYS A 148 -11.88 -26.93 13.20
CA LYS A 148 -12.21 -27.60 14.47
C LYS A 148 -10.99 -28.17 15.20
N GLU A 149 -10.05 -28.76 14.46
CA GLU A 149 -8.78 -29.24 15.03
C GLU A 149 -7.98 -28.08 15.65
N LEU A 150 -7.90 -26.93 14.99
CA LEU A 150 -7.20 -25.75 15.49
C LEU A 150 -7.86 -25.14 16.73
N LYS A 151 -9.19 -25.19 16.81
CA LYS A 151 -9.96 -24.78 17.98
C LYS A 151 -9.87 -25.78 19.14
N GLY A 152 -9.33 -26.98 18.91
CA GLY A 152 -9.24 -28.05 19.90
C GLY A 152 -10.56 -28.80 20.13
N GLU A 153 -11.56 -28.63 19.27
CA GLU A 153 -12.85 -29.34 19.35
C GLU A 153 -12.72 -30.82 18.93
N ILE A 154 -11.77 -31.11 18.05
CA ILE A 154 -11.47 -32.45 17.53
C ILE A 154 -9.96 -32.67 17.73
N PRO A 155 -9.52 -33.89 18.11
CA PRO A 155 -8.09 -34.20 18.16
C PRO A 155 -7.46 -33.97 16.78
N GLN A 156 -6.25 -33.40 16.75
CA GLN A 156 -5.52 -33.21 15.50
C GLN A 156 -5.32 -34.57 14.81
N SER A 157 -5.80 -34.69 13.58
CA SER A 157 -5.49 -35.86 12.76
C SER A 157 -4.00 -35.88 12.45
N TYR A 158 -3.30 -36.88 12.95
CA TYR A 158 -1.91 -37.14 12.57
C TYR A 158 -1.92 -37.79 11.19
N ASP A 159 -1.47 -37.06 10.17
CA ASP A 159 -1.23 -37.61 8.84
C ASP A 159 0.24 -38.06 8.73
N PRO A 160 0.53 -39.37 8.78
CA PRO A 160 1.90 -39.89 8.67
C PRO A 160 2.53 -39.62 7.28
N ASN A 161 1.76 -39.17 6.29
CA ASN A 161 2.20 -38.88 4.94
C ASN A 161 2.20 -37.37 4.60
N PHE A 162 2.06 -36.48 5.58
CA PHE A 162 2.12 -35.04 5.34
C PHE A 162 3.55 -34.62 4.95
N LYS A 163 3.87 -34.71 3.65
CA LYS A 163 5.09 -34.16 3.07
C LYS A 163 4.99 -32.64 3.09
N ILE A 164 5.60 -32.03 4.10
CA ILE A 164 5.77 -30.58 4.16
C ILE A 164 6.71 -30.21 3.01
N CYS A 165 6.17 -29.65 1.93
CA CYS A 165 6.99 -28.93 0.97
C CYS A 165 7.46 -27.64 1.66
N THR A 166 8.70 -27.65 2.16
CA THR A 166 9.37 -26.42 2.59
C THR A 166 9.70 -25.63 1.33
N ILE A 167 9.17 -24.40 1.21
CA ILE A 167 9.65 -23.46 0.22
C ILE A 167 11.05 -23.07 0.68
N LEU A 168 12.07 -23.65 0.03
CA LEU A 168 13.46 -23.22 0.11
C LEU A 168 13.64 -21.87 -0.58
#